data_AF-A0AAV0BIH4-F1
#
_entry.id   AF-A0AAV0BIH4-F1
#
_cell.length_a   1.000
_cell.length_b   1.000
_cell.length_c   1.000
_cell.angle_alpha   90.00
_cell.angle_beta   90.00
_cell.angle_gamma   90.00
#
_symmetry.space_group_name_H-M   'P 1'
#
loop_
_entity.id
_entity.type
_entity.pdbx_description
1 polymer ?
#
loop_
_entity_poly.entity_id
_entity_poly.type
_entity_poly.pdbx_seq_one_letter_code
_entity_poly.pdbx_strand_id
1 'polypeptide(L)'
;MLDLDKVIVIAGCTELETFGSLQTQRKMEAKGECSIEGLLELASIPGLINFVDGKMKNGKQYVEQVDAKTEDSVDHSQVKSKDKAQILAHTGVWFIEPERFRRHDPNRRGYTQEVELTMILRLLKLQLLMPISPKFNMVRKLTLDEVLNVFH
;
A
#
# COMPACT_ATOMS: atom_id res chain seq x y z
N MET A 1 -18.42 -16.26 45.77
CA MET A 1 -18.70 -15.25 44.73
C MET A 1 -17.36 -14.68 44.28
N LEU A 2 -17.18 -14.37 42.99
CA LEU A 2 -15.94 -13.81 42.43
C LEU A 2 -15.89 -12.28 42.63
N ASP A 3 -14.70 -11.75 42.87
CA ASP A 3 -14.41 -10.31 43.02
C ASP A 3 -14.19 -9.67 41.65
N LEU A 4 -15.15 -8.84 41.20
CA LEU A 4 -15.14 -8.26 39.86
C LEU A 4 -14.04 -7.21 39.66
N ASP A 5 -13.52 -6.60 40.73
CA ASP A 5 -12.44 -5.61 40.65
C ASP A 5 -11.09 -6.24 40.26
N LYS A 6 -10.99 -7.57 40.39
CA LYS A 6 -9.80 -8.37 40.05
C LYS A 6 -9.98 -9.21 38.78
N VAL A 7 -11.17 -9.18 38.17
CA VAL A 7 -11.46 -9.93 36.96
C VAL A 7 -11.26 -9.01 35.75
N ILE A 8 -10.27 -9.34 34.92
CA ILE A 8 -10.04 -8.65 33.66
C ILE A 8 -10.94 -9.28 32.60
N VAL A 9 -11.68 -8.44 31.88
CA VAL A 9 -12.56 -8.85 30.79
C VAL A 9 -12.16 -8.12 29.52
N ILE A 10 -12.15 -8.85 28.40
CA ILE A 10 -12.01 -8.24 27.08
C ILE A 10 -13.38 -7.78 26.61
N ALA A 11 -13.59 -6.47 26.55
CA ALA A 11 -14.86 -5.88 26.14
C ALA A 11 -15.07 -5.81 24.62
N GLY A 12 -13.99 -5.91 23.83
CA GLY A 12 -14.04 -5.86 22.37
C GLY A 12 -12.73 -6.31 21.72
N CYS A 13 -12.82 -6.77 20.48
CA CYS A 13 -11.69 -7.18 19.66
C CYS A 13 -11.96 -6.84 18.19
N THR A 14 -10.97 -6.28 17.54
CA THR A 14 -10.97 -5.96 16.11
C THR A 14 -9.60 -6.29 15.55
N GLU A 15 -9.57 -6.95 14.41
CA GLU A 15 -8.35 -7.27 13.68
C GLU A 15 -8.56 -6.85 12.23
N LEU A 16 -7.47 -6.43 11.58
CA LEU A 16 -7.46 -6.11 10.16
C LEU A 16 -6.37 -6.93 9.50
N GLU A 17 -6.81 -7.92 8.76
CA GLU A 17 -5.96 -8.96 8.17
C GLU A 17 -6.18 -9.02 6.66
N THR A 18 -5.51 -9.96 6.01
CA THR A 18 -5.65 -10.18 4.57
C THR A 18 -7.07 -10.53 4.12
N PHE A 19 -7.95 -10.96 5.04
CA PHE A 19 -9.39 -11.18 4.84
C PHE A 19 -10.27 -10.04 5.38
N GLY A 20 -9.73 -8.84 5.57
CA GLY A 20 -10.47 -7.69 6.08
C GLY A 20 -10.65 -7.74 7.59
N SER A 21 -11.85 -7.46 8.09
CA SER A 21 -12.14 -7.52 9.53
C SER A 21 -12.14 -8.94 10.11
N LEU A 22 -11.95 -9.02 11.43
CA LEU A 22 -12.12 -10.24 12.24
C LEU A 22 -13.42 -11.00 11.92
N GLN A 23 -14.52 -10.30 11.60
CA GLN A 23 -15.79 -10.95 11.28
C GLN A 23 -15.73 -11.70 9.94
N THR A 24 -15.16 -11.06 8.93
CA THR A 24 -15.02 -11.63 7.59
C THR A 24 -13.99 -12.77 7.60
N GLN A 25 -12.90 -12.62 8.35
CA GLN A 25 -11.94 -13.68 8.59
C GLN A 25 -12.57 -14.90 9.29
N ARG A 26 -13.27 -14.70 10.41
CA ARG A 26 -13.92 -15.83 11.13
C ARG A 26 -14.95 -16.56 10.27
N LYS A 27 -15.67 -15.86 9.39
CA LYS A 27 -16.60 -16.49 8.44
C LYS A 27 -15.85 -17.38 7.44
N MET A 28 -14.72 -16.91 6.92
CA MET A 28 -13.85 -17.70 6.05
C MET A 28 -13.22 -18.89 6.78
N GLU A 29 -12.76 -18.72 8.02
CA GLU A 29 -12.18 -19.81 8.82
C GLU A 29 -13.21 -20.87 9.21
N ALA A 30 -14.43 -20.46 9.59
CA ALA A 30 -15.46 -21.38 10.06
C ALA A 30 -16.20 -22.11 8.93
N LYS A 31 -16.42 -21.45 7.79
CA LYS A 31 -17.28 -21.97 6.70
C LYS A 31 -16.62 -22.02 5.33
N GLY A 32 -15.44 -21.42 5.16
CA GLY A 32 -14.79 -21.30 3.85
C GLY A 32 -15.50 -20.35 2.87
N GLU A 33 -16.48 -19.58 3.33
CA GLU A 33 -17.27 -18.69 2.47
C GLU A 33 -17.46 -17.29 3.09
N CYS A 34 -17.25 -16.25 2.28
CA CYS A 34 -17.63 -14.88 2.62
C CYS A 34 -19.15 -14.68 2.47
N SER A 35 -19.75 -13.93 3.41
CA SER A 35 -21.10 -13.37 3.21
C SER A 35 -21.06 -12.23 2.19
N ILE A 36 -22.23 -11.80 1.72
CA ILE A 36 -22.34 -10.66 0.80
C ILE A 36 -21.79 -9.39 1.47
N GLU A 37 -22.06 -9.16 2.77
CA GLU A 37 -21.49 -8.00 3.47
C GLU A 37 -19.96 -8.08 3.56
N GLY A 38 -19.41 -9.26 3.82
CA GLY A 38 -17.95 -9.45 3.86
C GLY A 38 -17.31 -9.25 2.50
N LEU A 39 -17.97 -9.65 1.41
CA LEU A 39 -17.50 -9.37 0.05
C LEU A 39 -17.51 -7.88 -0.28
N LEU A 40 -18.55 -7.16 0.14
CA LEU A 40 -18.63 -5.70 -0.03
C LEU A 40 -17.54 -4.98 0.77
N GLU A 41 -17.31 -5.39 2.02
CA GLU A 41 -16.23 -4.88 2.85
C GLU A 41 -14.86 -5.10 2.18
N LEU A 42 -14.60 -6.33 1.73
CA LEU A 42 -13.37 -6.70 1.03
C LEU A 42 -13.19 -5.99 -0.32
N ALA A 43 -14.28 -5.64 -1.00
CA ALA A 43 -14.22 -4.88 -2.24
C ALA A 43 -13.93 -3.39 -2.00
N SER A 44 -14.38 -2.83 -0.88
CA SER A 44 -14.15 -1.43 -0.54
C SER A 44 -12.73 -1.14 -0.06
N ILE A 45 -12.08 -2.06 0.67
CA ILE A 45 -10.71 -1.85 1.19
C ILE A 45 -9.67 -1.53 0.09
N PRO A 46 -9.54 -2.33 -0.98
CA PRO A 46 -8.63 -2.05 -2.08
C PRO A 46 -9.15 -0.97 -3.05
N GLY A 47 -10.37 -0.46 -2.84
CA GLY A 47 -11.01 0.54 -3.70
C GLY A 47 -11.56 -0.03 -5.01
N LEU A 48 -12.05 -1.28 -5.02
CA LEU A 48 -12.82 -1.81 -6.16
C LEU A 48 -14.22 -1.20 -6.22
N ILE A 49 -14.83 -0.96 -5.05
CA ILE A 49 -16.13 -0.31 -4.93
C ILE A 49 -15.95 0.96 -4.10
N ASN A 50 -16.36 2.09 -4.68
CA ASN A 50 -16.30 3.39 -4.03
C ASN A 50 -17.70 3.88 -3.69
N PHE A 51 -17.81 4.56 -2.55
CA PHE A 51 -19.03 5.25 -2.19
C PHE A 51 -19.02 6.66 -2.78
N VAL A 52 -20.02 6.99 -3.58
CA VAL A 52 -20.18 8.32 -4.17
C VAL A 52 -21.42 8.97 -3.59
N ASP A 53 -21.21 10.12 -2.96
CA ASP A 53 -22.25 11.06 -2.55
C ASP A 53 -22.09 12.32 -3.39
N GLY A 54 -22.90 12.45 -4.44
CA GLY A 54 -22.76 13.56 -5.38
C GLY A 54 -23.67 13.52 -6.59
N LYS A 55 -23.41 14.44 -7.52
CA LYS A 55 -24.08 14.49 -8.83
C LYS A 55 -23.23 13.73 -9.86
N MET A 56 -23.81 12.74 -10.52
CA MET A 56 -23.18 12.03 -11.66
C MET A 56 -23.40 12.91 -12.90
N LYS A 57 -22.87 12.42 -14.02
CA LYS A 57 -23.03 12.97 -15.37
C LYS A 57 -24.47 13.37 -15.72
N ASN A 58 -25.49 12.75 -15.11
CA ASN A 58 -26.91 13.02 -15.38
C ASN A 58 -27.53 14.12 -14.50
N GLY A 59 -26.76 14.78 -13.64
CA GLY A 59 -27.19 15.95 -12.86
C GLY A 59 -28.13 15.68 -11.67
N LYS A 60 -28.68 14.48 -11.54
CA LYS A 60 -29.39 14.02 -10.33
C LYS A 60 -28.39 13.80 -9.19
N GLN A 61 -28.84 13.99 -7.96
CA GLN A 61 -28.06 13.70 -6.77
C GLN A 61 -28.39 12.27 -6.32
N TYR A 62 -27.37 11.45 -6.10
CA TYR A 62 -27.53 10.07 -5.62
C TYR A 62 -26.38 9.72 -4.68
N VAL A 63 -26.71 8.78 -3.79
CA VAL A 63 -25.83 8.21 -2.78
C VAL A 63 -25.77 6.72 -3.06
N GLU A 64 -24.74 6.29 -3.80
CA GLU A 64 -24.64 4.92 -4.30
C GLU A 64 -23.20 4.41 -4.24
N GLN A 65 -23.07 3.09 -4.19
CA GLN A 65 -21.80 2.41 -4.41
C GLN A 65 -21.58 2.23 -5.91
N VAL A 66 -20.40 2.61 -6.39
CA VAL A 66 -20.00 2.51 -7.80
C VAL A 66 -18.73 1.68 -7.93
N ASP A 67 -18.59 0.97 -9.04
CA ASP A 67 -17.35 0.29 -9.40
C ASP A 67 -16.30 1.37 -9.74
N ALA A 68 -15.10 1.23 -9.17
CA ALA A 68 -13.99 2.16 -9.39
C ALA A 68 -13.50 2.18 -10.85
N LYS A 69 -13.72 1.12 -11.63
CA LYS A 69 -13.28 1.04 -13.02
C LYS A 69 -14.29 1.61 -14.01
N THR A 70 -15.57 1.26 -13.86
CA THR A 70 -16.62 1.64 -14.82
C THR A 70 -17.43 2.85 -14.38
N GLU A 71 -17.36 3.23 -13.10
CA GLU A 71 -18.24 4.23 -12.49
C GLU A 71 -19.73 3.83 -12.54
N ASP A 72 -20.03 2.56 -12.85
CA ASP A 72 -21.39 2.04 -12.89
C ASP A 72 -21.88 1.72 -11.47
N SER A 73 -23.18 1.88 -11.25
CA SER A 73 -23.85 1.54 -9.99
C SER A 73 -23.73 0.04 -9.70
N VAL A 74 -23.35 -0.30 -8.46
CA VAL A 74 -23.15 -1.68 -8.02
C VAL A 74 -24.43 -2.20 -7.34
N ASP A 75 -25.03 -3.23 -7.92
CA ASP A 75 -26.10 -3.99 -7.26
C ASP A 75 -25.49 -5.04 -6.32
N HIS A 76 -25.77 -4.91 -5.02
CA HIS A 76 -25.33 -5.83 -3.98
C HIS A 76 -25.68 -7.30 -4.27
N SER A 77 -26.79 -7.56 -4.99
CA SER A 77 -27.20 -8.92 -5.36
C SER A 77 -26.21 -9.59 -6.32
N GLN A 78 -25.51 -8.80 -7.15
CA GLN A 78 -24.65 -9.28 -8.23
C GLN A 78 -23.19 -9.44 -7.80
N VAL A 79 -22.77 -8.79 -6.71
CA VAL A 79 -21.37 -8.81 -6.22
C VAL A 79 -20.86 -10.23 -5.99
N LYS A 80 -21.72 -11.12 -5.46
CA LYS A 80 -21.35 -12.52 -5.21
C LYS A 80 -21.10 -13.30 -6.51
N SER A 81 -21.76 -12.93 -7.60
CA SER A 81 -21.69 -13.64 -8.88
C SER A 81 -20.60 -13.07 -9.79
N LYS A 82 -20.46 -11.74 -9.86
CA LYS A 82 -19.53 -11.06 -10.78
C LYS A 82 -18.15 -10.87 -10.16
N ASP A 83 -18.09 -10.39 -8.93
CA ASP A 83 -16.85 -9.82 -8.38
C ASP A 83 -16.16 -10.75 -7.39
N LYS A 84 -16.89 -11.73 -6.83
CA LYS A 84 -16.37 -12.68 -5.83
C LYS A 84 -15.03 -13.33 -6.24
N ALA A 85 -14.92 -13.79 -7.49
CA ALA A 85 -13.71 -14.46 -7.96
C ALA A 85 -12.51 -13.49 -7.99
N GLN A 86 -12.74 -12.26 -8.45
CA GLN A 86 -11.71 -11.23 -8.49
C GLN A 86 -11.30 -10.78 -7.09
N ILE A 87 -12.26 -10.56 -6.19
CA ILE A 87 -12.00 -10.16 -4.80
C ILE A 87 -11.15 -11.23 -4.11
N LEU A 88 -11.57 -12.50 -4.19
CA LEU A 88 -10.84 -13.61 -3.55
C LEU A 88 -9.45 -13.85 -4.13
N ALA A 89 -9.22 -13.53 -5.42
CA ALA A 89 -7.89 -13.65 -6.02
C ALA A 89 -6.87 -12.66 -5.43
N HIS A 90 -7.34 -11.53 -4.89
CA HIS A 90 -6.51 -10.50 -4.26
C HIS A 90 -6.72 -10.41 -2.74
N THR A 91 -7.26 -11.46 -2.12
CA THR A 91 -7.54 -11.55 -0.67
C THR A 91 -6.85 -12.79 -0.10
N GLY A 92 -6.40 -12.75 1.16
CA GLY A 92 -5.72 -13.88 1.81
C GLY A 92 -4.24 -14.00 1.45
N VAL A 93 -3.79 -15.19 1.03
CA VAL A 93 -2.42 -15.42 0.59
C VAL A 93 -2.38 -15.36 -0.93
N TRP A 94 -1.72 -14.35 -1.49
CA TRP A 94 -1.58 -14.15 -2.93
C TRP A 94 -0.14 -13.78 -3.32
N PHE A 95 0.16 -13.77 -4.62
CA PHE A 95 1.47 -13.40 -5.13
C PHE A 95 1.74 -11.90 -5.02
N ILE A 96 2.96 -11.52 -4.64
CA ILE A 96 3.34 -10.11 -4.51
C ILE A 96 3.23 -9.42 -5.88
N GLU A 97 2.37 -8.40 -5.96
CA GLU A 97 2.22 -7.54 -7.13
C GLU A 97 3.21 -6.36 -7.04
N PRO A 98 4.24 -6.27 -7.91
CA PRO A 98 5.29 -5.25 -7.78
C PRO A 98 4.75 -3.81 -7.81
N GLU A 99 3.63 -3.59 -8.50
CA GLU A 99 2.95 -2.29 -8.61
C GLU A 99 2.43 -1.80 -7.26
N ARG A 100 2.00 -2.70 -6.38
CA ARG A 100 1.46 -2.37 -5.05
C ARG A 100 2.56 -2.27 -3.97
N PHE A 101 3.70 -2.91 -4.17
CA PHE A 101 4.77 -3.02 -3.17
C PHE A 101 6.03 -2.23 -3.54
N ARG A 102 5.91 -0.95 -3.92
CA ARG A 102 7.06 -0.07 -4.24
C ARG A 102 8.06 -0.68 -5.23
N ARG A 103 7.57 -1.41 -6.24
CA ARG A 103 8.40 -2.14 -7.23
C ARG A 103 9.29 -3.22 -6.60
N HIS A 104 8.87 -3.81 -5.47
CA HIS A 104 9.51 -4.99 -4.92
C HIS A 104 9.15 -6.22 -5.77
N ASP A 105 10.16 -6.82 -6.38
CA ASP A 105 10.04 -8.10 -7.07
C ASP A 105 10.82 -9.16 -6.27
N PRO A 106 10.16 -10.17 -5.68
CA PRO A 106 10.83 -11.20 -4.91
C PRO A 106 11.80 -12.05 -5.74
N ASN A 107 11.64 -12.11 -7.06
CA ASN A 107 12.56 -12.78 -8.00
C ASN A 107 13.78 -11.92 -8.33
N ARG A 108 13.73 -10.61 -8.05
CA ARG A 108 14.79 -9.64 -8.30
C ARG A 108 15.06 -8.80 -7.07
N ARG A 109 15.61 -9.44 -6.05
CA ARG A 109 16.07 -8.74 -4.84
C ARG A 109 17.40 -8.06 -5.11
N GLY A 110 17.44 -6.74 -4.98
CA GLY A 110 18.67 -5.97 -5.06
C GLY A 110 19.51 -6.20 -3.80
N TYR A 111 20.75 -6.62 -3.98
CA TYR A 111 21.74 -6.72 -2.91
C TYR A 111 22.87 -5.75 -3.23
N THR A 112 23.37 -5.08 -2.19
CA THR A 112 24.60 -4.27 -2.28
C THR A 112 25.70 -5.07 -1.62
N GLN A 113 26.78 -5.31 -2.36
CA GLN A 113 27.96 -5.96 -1.85
C GLN A 113 29.12 -4.96 -1.87
N GLU A 114 29.81 -4.87 -0.74
CA GLU A 114 31.07 -4.16 -0.66
C GLU A 114 32.16 -4.98 -1.34
N VAL A 115 32.91 -4.36 -2.23
CA VAL A 115 33.99 -5.00 -3.00
C VAL A 115 35.20 -4.08 -2.98
N GLU A 116 36.36 -4.65 -2.62
CA GLU A 116 37.63 -3.93 -2.69
C GLU A 116 38.08 -3.76 -4.14
N LEU A 117 38.38 -2.53 -4.54
CA LEU A 117 38.83 -2.20 -5.89
C LEU A 117 40.35 -2.35 -5.98
N THR A 118 40.83 -3.32 -6.76
CA THR A 118 42.28 -3.54 -6.98
C THR A 118 42.87 -2.69 -8.11
N MET A 119 42.03 -1.99 -8.88
CA MET A 119 42.45 -1.16 -10.00
C MET A 119 41.64 0.14 -10.06
N ILE A 120 42.27 1.21 -10.56
CA ILE A 120 41.66 2.53 -10.72
C ILE A 120 40.49 2.47 -11.73
N LEU A 121 39.31 2.87 -11.28
CA LEU A 121 38.13 3.04 -12.13
C LEU A 121 38.17 4.38 -12.88
N ARG A 122 37.38 4.46 -13.95
CA ARG A 122 37.25 5.67 -14.76
C ARG A 122 36.76 6.86 -13.93
N LEU A 123 37.42 8.00 -14.09
CA LEU A 123 37.05 9.25 -13.44
C LEU A 123 35.65 9.70 -13.88
N LEU A 124 34.74 9.80 -12.91
CA LEU A 124 33.40 10.38 -13.09
C LEU A 124 33.42 11.80 -12.53
N LYS A 125 32.86 12.75 -13.29
CA LYS A 125 32.67 14.13 -12.82
C LYS A 125 31.50 14.14 -11.83
N LEU A 126 31.79 14.40 -10.57
CA LEU A 126 30.78 14.71 -9.57
C LEU A 126 30.59 16.23 -9.50
N GLN A 127 29.36 16.70 -9.67
CA GLN A 127 29.01 18.10 -9.43
C GLN A 127 28.34 18.19 -8.05
N LEU A 128 29.02 18.82 -7.11
CA LEU A 128 28.48 19.12 -5.78
C LEU A 128 27.38 20.18 -5.91
N LEU A 129 26.13 19.74 -5.92
CA LEU A 129 24.97 20.60 -5.69
C LEU A 129 24.68 20.62 -4.19
N MET A 130 25.39 21.49 -3.46
CA MET A 130 24.92 21.87 -2.14
C MET A 130 23.68 22.77 -2.30
N PRO A 131 22.60 22.60 -1.51
CA PRO A 131 21.53 23.59 -1.45
C PRO A 131 22.08 24.84 -0.77
N ILE A 132 22.58 25.76 -1.59
CA ILE A 132 23.04 27.07 -1.13
C ILE A 132 21.78 27.83 -0.69
N SER A 133 21.66 28.07 0.62
CA SER A 133 20.75 29.10 1.14
C SER A 133 20.91 30.39 0.32
N PRO A 134 19.86 31.17 0.05
CA PRO A 134 19.79 32.13 -1.05
C PRO A 134 20.65 33.40 -0.89
N LYS A 135 21.73 33.37 -0.09
CA LYS A 135 22.59 34.53 0.20
C LYS A 135 23.99 34.48 -0.40
N PHE A 136 24.44 33.41 -1.05
CA PHE A 136 25.77 33.38 -1.67
C PHE A 136 25.79 32.76 -3.08
N ASN A 137 25.65 33.61 -4.10
CA ASN A 137 25.98 33.24 -5.47
C ASN A 137 27.50 33.19 -5.64
N MET A 138 28.11 32.02 -5.48
CA MET A 138 29.44 31.77 -6.04
C MET A 138 29.61 30.28 -6.35
N VAL A 139 29.37 29.90 -7.60
CA VAL A 139 29.72 28.58 -8.12
C VAL A 139 31.23 28.57 -8.36
N ARG A 140 32.02 28.16 -7.36
CA ARG A 140 33.43 27.82 -7.59
C ARG A 140 33.53 26.36 -8.00
N LYS A 141 34.21 26.10 -9.13
CA LYS A 141 34.74 24.77 -9.46
C LYS A 141 35.87 24.48 -8.48
N LEU A 142 35.67 23.55 -7.57
CA LEU A 142 36.76 23.03 -6.74
C LEU A 142 37.56 22.02 -7.57
N THR A 143 38.88 22.16 -7.56
CA THR A 143 39.80 21.18 -8.17
C THR A 143 40.13 20.04 -7.21
N LEU A 144 40.54 18.88 -7.73
CA LEU A 144 40.70 17.64 -6.97
C LEU A 144 41.62 17.78 -5.73
N ASP A 145 42.62 18.66 -5.82
CA ASP A 145 43.57 18.95 -4.73
C ASP A 145 42.91 19.62 -3.51
N GLU A 146 41.82 20.36 -3.71
CA GLU A 146 41.11 21.05 -2.63
C GLU A 146 40.20 20.09 -1.84
N VAL A 147 39.74 19.00 -2.45
CA VAL A 147 38.88 18.00 -1.78
C VAL A 147 39.72 17.04 -0.92
N LEU A 148 40.93 16.68 -1.38
CA LEU A 148 41.83 15.82 -0.61
C LEU A 148 42.33 16.47 0.68
N ASN A 149 42.48 17.80 0.71
CA ASN A 149 42.95 18.52 1.90
C ASN A 149 41.90 18.68 3.02
N VAL A 150 40.64 18.29 2.80
CA VAL A 150 39.58 18.35 3.82
C VAL A 150 39.55 17.08 4.70
N PHE A 151 40.24 16.02 4.29
CA PHE A 151 40.26 14.73 5.01
C PHE A 151 41.55 14.47 5.81
N HIS A 152 42.33 15.51 6.12
CA HIS A 152 43.47 15.46 7.06
C HIS A 152 43.20 16.26 8.33
#